data_AF-A0AAE0TWW1-F1
#
_entry.id   AF-A0AAE0TWW1-F1
#
_cell.length_a   1.000
_cell.length_b   1.000
_cell.length_c   1.000
_cell.angle_alpha   90.00
_cell.angle_beta   90.00
_cell.angle_gamma   90.00
#
_symmetry.space_group_name_H-M   'P 1'
#
loop_
_entity.id
_entity.type
_entity.pdbx_description
1 polymer ?
#
loop_
_entity_poly.entity_id
_entity_poly.type
_entity_poly.pdbx_seq_one_letter_code
_entity_poly.pdbx_strand_id
1 'polypeptide(L)'
;MLSSLSLSKAATRAETNSQQRMPREPRVPHSHHYGHDAGSDSIGKYRDEEGLEAAAMRAAGNSTLGFSSIKCINLPHRYDRADAATLQAYLAGIDLEAYPAVRPDQIVDVRMPPSSNPRALKRGEKGCWRAHANIWAEMLRNRLPPDVNVRPVMALLSKQLTRLLRESGSRPLYQDRRRDILSLGACFDEPYKTASTARPQPHVRYADPFAPSGDAIFRAMDTTGQRTVHRGGGWVCTTAYAITQRGAAKLLLRTAMNLNAPVDMIVRDVVQRGEAVAYGAVPTVFAQRRRDGAESIENGSDDDDDDEENLTGWDEAMRTKSVWGLKAEHVHAAFKIMALEAAVRGSFSFI
;
A
#
# COMPACT_ATOMS: atom_id res chain seq x y z
N MET A 1 66.81 9.48 5.24
CA MET A 1 67.49 8.36 5.92
C MET A 1 67.40 7.15 5.00
N LEU A 2 68.57 6.67 4.57
CA LEU A 2 68.79 5.59 3.60
C LEU A 2 68.66 4.21 4.25
N SER A 3 68.07 3.25 3.53
CA SER A 3 68.45 1.82 3.42
C SER A 3 67.26 1.07 2.76
N SER A 4 67.25 0.76 1.45
CA SER A 4 67.81 -0.43 0.78
C SER A 4 67.39 -1.76 1.47
N LEU A 5 66.65 -2.68 0.83
CA LEU A 5 67.11 -3.53 -0.28
C LEU A 5 65.92 -4.17 -1.04
N SER A 6 66.17 -4.36 -2.32
CA SER A 6 65.40 -5.09 -3.35
C SER A 6 66.04 -6.46 -3.61
N LEU A 7 65.26 -7.43 -4.09
CA LEU A 7 65.54 -8.47 -5.13
C LEU A 7 64.63 -9.69 -4.83
N SER A 8 63.67 -10.13 -5.65
CA SER A 8 63.56 -10.45 -7.10
C SER A 8 63.84 -11.92 -7.44
N LYS A 9 62.83 -12.53 -8.10
CA LYS A 9 62.83 -13.71 -9.01
C LYS A 9 63.14 -15.09 -8.42
N ALA A 10 62.69 -16.23 -8.95
CA ALA A 10 61.62 -16.67 -9.86
C ALA A 10 61.81 -18.18 -10.06
N ALA A 11 60.72 -18.95 -10.24
CA ALA A 11 60.61 -20.30 -10.83
C ALA A 11 61.32 -21.46 -10.07
N THR A 12 60.84 -22.72 -9.98
CA THR A 12 60.16 -23.61 -10.95
C THR A 12 59.47 -24.79 -10.24
N ARG A 13 58.22 -25.06 -10.66
CA ARG A 13 57.51 -26.33 -10.98
C ARG A 13 58.05 -27.71 -10.48
N ALA A 14 57.16 -28.46 -9.82
CA ALA A 14 56.89 -29.92 -9.95
C ALA A 14 55.58 -30.25 -9.19
N GLU A 15 54.40 -30.28 -9.82
CA GLU A 15 53.69 -31.49 -10.27
C GLU A 15 53.68 -32.68 -9.30
N THR A 16 52.57 -32.87 -8.57
CA THR A 16 51.98 -34.20 -8.32
C THR A 16 50.46 -34.13 -8.34
N ASN A 17 49.89 -35.08 -9.06
CA ASN A 17 48.54 -35.21 -9.55
C ASN A 17 47.70 -36.06 -8.57
N SER A 18 46.56 -35.56 -8.10
CA SER A 18 45.51 -36.39 -7.49
C SER A 18 44.14 -35.86 -7.89
N GLN A 19 43.63 -36.37 -9.01
CA GLN A 19 42.25 -36.19 -9.47
C GLN A 19 41.27 -36.84 -8.48
N GLN A 20 40.50 -36.03 -7.76
CA GLN A 20 39.24 -36.46 -7.18
C GLN A 20 38.12 -36.25 -8.21
N ARG A 21 37.53 -37.36 -8.66
CA ARG A 21 36.35 -37.41 -9.54
C ARG A 21 35.12 -36.87 -8.83
N MET A 22 34.53 -35.82 -9.36
CA MET A 22 33.16 -35.39 -9.03
C MET A 22 32.13 -36.31 -9.73
N PRO A 23 31.03 -36.72 -9.08
CA PRO A 23 30.01 -37.54 -9.71
C PRO A 23 29.19 -36.74 -10.73
N ARG A 24 28.92 -37.38 -11.88
CA ARG A 24 28.12 -36.81 -12.98
C ARG A 24 26.62 -36.87 -12.63
N GLU A 25 25.91 -35.77 -12.84
CA GLU A 25 24.45 -35.74 -12.81
C GLU A 25 23.84 -36.71 -13.85
N PRO A 26 22.74 -37.41 -13.52
CA PRO A 26 22.08 -38.30 -14.46
C PRO A 26 21.31 -37.51 -15.53
N ARG A 27 21.64 -37.77 -16.80
CA ARG A 27 20.83 -37.34 -17.96
C ARG A 27 19.52 -38.13 -17.97
N VAL A 28 18.39 -37.42 -17.91
CA VAL A 28 17.06 -38.01 -18.13
C VAL A 28 16.74 -37.97 -19.64
N PRO A 29 16.21 -39.04 -20.26
CA PRO A 29 16.01 -39.13 -21.70
C PRO A 29 14.81 -38.29 -22.18
N HIS A 30 14.99 -37.60 -23.30
CA HIS A 30 13.88 -37.13 -24.12
C HIS A 30 13.23 -38.31 -24.85
N SER A 31 11.97 -38.60 -24.55
CA SER A 31 10.89 -38.88 -25.50
C SER A 31 9.71 -39.54 -24.79
N HIS A 32 8.53 -38.93 -24.85
CA HIS A 32 7.29 -39.66 -25.17
C HIS A 32 6.21 -38.67 -25.60
N HIS A 33 5.58 -39.00 -26.73
CA HIS A 33 4.38 -38.37 -27.26
C HIS A 33 3.35 -38.09 -26.17
N TYR A 34 2.94 -36.82 -26.05
CA TYR A 34 1.63 -36.52 -25.49
C TYR A 34 0.63 -36.45 -26.63
N GLY A 35 -0.24 -37.45 -26.66
CA GLY A 35 -1.39 -37.51 -27.54
C GLY A 35 -2.32 -36.33 -27.30
N HIS A 36 -3.02 -35.97 -28.37
CA HIS A 36 -4.32 -35.35 -28.28
C HIS A 36 -5.20 -36.20 -27.36
N ASP A 37 -5.48 -35.72 -26.16
CA ASP A 37 -6.63 -36.20 -25.40
C ASP A 37 -7.42 -35.04 -24.84
N ALA A 38 -8.72 -35.17 -25.07
CA ALA A 38 -9.78 -34.21 -24.79
C ALA A 38 -9.79 -33.79 -23.32
N GLY A 39 -9.57 -32.49 -23.08
CA GLY A 39 -9.74 -31.88 -21.77
C GLY A 39 -9.87 -30.35 -21.82
N SER A 40 -10.06 -29.77 -23.01
CA SER A 40 -10.12 -28.32 -23.22
C SER A 40 -11.50 -27.69 -22.96
N ASP A 41 -12.40 -28.38 -22.26
CA ASP A 41 -13.83 -28.01 -22.22
C ASP A 41 -14.40 -27.70 -20.83
N SER A 42 -13.55 -27.28 -19.87
CA SER A 42 -14.01 -26.86 -18.54
C SER A 42 -13.60 -25.45 -18.10
N ILE A 43 -12.88 -24.67 -18.92
CA ILE A 43 -12.61 -23.24 -18.67
C ILE A 43 -13.72 -22.34 -19.30
N GLY A 44 -14.86 -22.95 -19.67
CA GLY A 44 -15.91 -22.32 -20.48
C GLY A 44 -17.29 -22.17 -19.84
N LYS A 45 -17.46 -22.41 -18.54
CA LYS A 45 -18.76 -22.23 -17.86
C LYS A 45 -18.60 -21.33 -16.63
N TYR A 46 -19.57 -20.45 -16.41
CA TYR A 46 -19.63 -19.37 -15.41
C TYR A 46 -18.92 -18.05 -15.79
N ARG A 47 -19.40 -17.42 -16.87
CA ARG A 47 -19.34 -15.96 -17.06
C ARG A 47 -20.73 -15.35 -16.87
N ASP A 48 -21.42 -15.71 -15.79
CA ASP A 48 -22.52 -14.89 -15.31
C ASP A 48 -21.98 -13.74 -14.45
N GLU A 49 -22.65 -12.60 -14.51
CA GLU A 49 -22.23 -11.35 -13.86
C GLU A 49 -22.16 -11.49 -12.33
N GLU A 50 -23.00 -12.37 -11.80
CA GLU A 50 -23.16 -12.67 -10.39
C GLU A 50 -22.02 -13.55 -9.85
N GLY A 51 -21.54 -14.52 -10.65
CA GLY A 51 -20.39 -15.36 -10.29
C GLY A 51 -19.09 -14.57 -10.19
N LEU A 52 -18.95 -13.50 -10.99
CA LEU A 52 -17.77 -12.66 -10.95
C LEU A 52 -17.70 -11.76 -9.73
N GLU A 53 -18.82 -11.12 -9.40
CA GLU A 53 -18.96 -10.30 -8.20
C GLU A 53 -18.77 -11.17 -6.95
N ALA A 54 -19.34 -12.37 -6.92
CA ALA A 54 -19.13 -13.33 -5.84
C ALA A 54 -17.67 -13.78 -5.71
N ALA A 55 -16.96 -14.01 -6.83
CA ALA A 55 -15.54 -14.36 -6.80
C ALA A 55 -14.67 -13.21 -6.25
N ALA A 56 -14.94 -11.97 -6.68
CA ALA A 56 -14.24 -10.79 -6.18
C ALA A 56 -14.48 -10.57 -4.67
N MET A 57 -15.71 -10.81 -4.20
CA MET A 57 -16.06 -10.76 -2.78
C MET A 57 -15.39 -11.88 -1.96
N ARG A 58 -15.31 -13.11 -2.48
CA ARG A 58 -14.60 -14.22 -1.79
C ARG A 58 -13.11 -13.98 -1.71
N ALA A 59 -12.49 -13.52 -2.80
CA ALA A 59 -11.07 -13.14 -2.81
C ALA A 59 -10.80 -12.04 -1.78
N ALA A 60 -11.76 -11.12 -1.62
CA ALA A 60 -11.65 -10.08 -0.62
C ALA A 60 -11.70 -10.58 0.82
N GLY A 61 -12.46 -11.63 1.07
CA GLY A 61 -12.64 -12.24 2.38
C GLY A 61 -11.41 -12.90 3.00
N ASN A 62 -10.22 -12.90 2.38
CA ASN A 62 -9.00 -13.52 2.93
C ASN A 62 -8.17 -12.54 3.80
N SER A 63 -7.11 -12.99 4.49
CA SER A 63 -6.35 -12.15 5.44
C SER A 63 -5.43 -11.12 4.80
N THR A 64 -4.87 -11.39 3.61
CA THR A 64 -4.11 -10.41 2.81
C THR A 64 -5.00 -9.48 2.04
N LEU A 65 -6.30 -9.62 2.28
CA LEU A 65 -7.29 -8.80 1.70
C LEU A 65 -7.11 -8.86 0.19
N GLY A 66 -7.12 -10.08 -0.35
CA GLY A 66 -6.85 -10.57 -1.70
C GLY A 66 -5.73 -9.89 -2.51
N PHE A 67 -4.98 -8.97 -1.91
CA PHE A 67 -3.70 -8.50 -2.41
C PHE A 67 -2.66 -9.60 -2.20
N SER A 68 -1.55 -9.57 -2.95
CA SER A 68 -0.44 -10.49 -2.72
C SER A 68 0.18 -10.29 -1.33
N SER A 69 0.18 -9.05 -0.82
CA SER A 69 0.66 -8.69 0.52
C SER A 69 0.14 -7.31 0.92
N ILE A 70 0.12 -7.02 2.21
CA ILE A 70 -0.15 -5.68 2.75
C ILE A 70 1.07 -5.23 3.52
N LYS A 71 1.77 -4.22 3.00
CA LYS A 71 2.99 -3.68 3.64
C LYS A 71 2.63 -2.46 4.50
N CYS A 72 3.09 -2.44 5.74
CA CYS A 72 2.96 -1.31 6.67
C CYS A 72 4.32 -0.64 6.85
N ILE A 73 4.50 0.54 6.27
CA ILE A 73 5.74 1.31 6.47
C ILE A 73 5.77 1.86 7.90
N ASN A 74 6.77 1.48 8.68
CA ASN A 74 6.96 1.97 10.04
C ASN A 74 8.43 2.26 10.33
N LEU A 75 8.70 3.33 11.09
CA LEU A 75 10.05 3.61 11.58
C LEU A 75 10.44 2.55 12.62
N PRO A 76 11.65 1.95 12.54
CA PRO A 76 12.03 0.85 13.42
C PRO A 76 11.97 1.15 14.93
N HIS A 77 12.06 2.42 15.33
CA HIS A 77 12.02 2.85 16.73
C HIS A 77 10.61 3.26 17.20
N ARG A 78 9.62 3.29 16.31
CA ARG A 78 8.23 3.65 16.63
C ARG A 78 7.43 2.42 17.02
N TYR A 79 7.79 1.83 18.16
CA TYR A 79 7.14 0.65 18.73
C TYR A 79 5.66 0.92 19.03
N ASP A 80 5.35 2.13 19.49
CA ASP A 80 3.98 2.57 19.73
C ASP A 80 3.08 2.38 18.50
N ARG A 81 3.55 2.81 17.33
CA ARG A 81 2.84 2.68 16.05
C ARG A 81 2.81 1.23 15.55
N ALA A 82 3.92 0.51 15.69
CA ALA A 82 4.02 -0.89 15.29
C ALA A 82 3.04 -1.79 16.08
N ASP A 83 3.01 -1.66 17.39
CA ASP A 83 2.16 -2.46 18.28
C ASP A 83 0.69 -2.11 18.06
N ALA A 84 0.37 -0.82 17.90
CA ALA A 84 -0.98 -0.39 17.56
C ALA A 84 -1.46 -0.94 16.21
N ALA A 85 -0.60 -0.97 15.19
CA ALA A 85 -0.93 -1.55 13.89
C ALA A 85 -1.12 -3.08 13.99
N THR A 86 -0.25 -3.75 14.74
CA THR A 86 -0.30 -5.20 14.98
C THR A 86 -1.60 -5.61 15.67
N LEU A 87 -1.97 -4.92 16.75
CA LEU A 87 -3.22 -5.19 17.48
C LEU A 87 -4.44 -4.97 16.59
N GLN A 88 -4.47 -3.90 15.81
CA GLN A 88 -5.57 -3.64 14.87
C GLN A 88 -5.66 -4.69 13.77
N ALA A 89 -4.52 -5.11 13.22
CA ALA A 89 -4.48 -6.15 12.20
C ALA A 89 -5.01 -7.47 12.75
N TYR A 90 -4.59 -7.86 13.95
CA TYR A 90 -5.08 -9.04 14.67
C TYR A 90 -6.60 -8.98 14.85
N LEU A 91 -7.12 -7.86 15.39
CA LEU A 91 -8.56 -7.67 15.63
C LEU A 91 -9.38 -7.66 14.33
N ALA A 92 -8.81 -7.18 13.24
CA ALA A 92 -9.45 -7.14 11.93
C ALA A 92 -9.28 -8.44 11.12
N GLY A 93 -8.48 -9.40 11.60
CA GLY A 93 -8.12 -10.61 10.85
C GLY A 93 -7.31 -10.34 9.57
N ILE A 94 -6.49 -9.29 9.61
CA ILE A 94 -5.65 -8.81 8.50
C ILE A 94 -4.22 -9.30 8.71
N ASP A 95 -3.60 -9.80 7.65
CA ASP A 95 -2.18 -10.12 7.62
C ASP A 95 -1.39 -8.89 7.15
N LEU A 96 -0.70 -8.26 8.10
CA LEU A 96 0.04 -7.02 7.91
C LEU A 96 1.54 -7.29 8.02
N GLU A 97 2.28 -7.02 6.95
CA GLU A 97 3.73 -7.15 6.93
C GLU A 97 4.39 -5.81 7.27
N ALA A 98 5.09 -5.74 8.39
CA ALA A 98 5.89 -4.56 8.72
C ALA A 98 7.00 -4.35 7.70
N TYR A 99 7.13 -3.12 7.20
CA TYR A 99 8.15 -2.71 6.25
C TYR A 99 8.96 -1.55 6.84
N PRO A 100 10.30 -1.63 6.88
CA PRO A 100 11.10 -0.59 7.51
C PRO A 100 11.03 0.71 6.72
N ALA A 101 10.62 1.79 7.38
CA ALA A 101 10.76 3.13 6.87
C ALA A 101 12.24 3.54 6.80
N VAL A 102 12.55 4.53 5.96
CA VAL A 102 13.90 5.05 5.78
C VAL A 102 14.03 6.34 6.55
N ARG A 103 15.00 6.40 7.47
CA ARG A 103 15.20 7.57 8.32
C ARG A 103 15.87 8.72 7.54
N PRO A 104 15.63 9.97 7.94
CA PRO A 104 16.26 11.14 7.33
C PRO A 104 17.80 11.10 7.31
N ASP A 105 18.42 10.53 8.35
CA ASP A 105 19.87 10.41 8.49
C ASP A 105 20.50 9.31 7.62
N GLN A 106 19.70 8.35 7.14
CA GLN A 106 20.13 7.35 6.17
C GLN A 106 20.16 7.89 4.72
N ILE A 107 19.61 9.08 4.48
CA ILE A 107 19.57 9.72 3.16
C ILE A 107 20.88 10.47 2.89
N VAL A 108 21.56 10.06 1.83
CA VAL A 108 22.75 10.73 1.28
C VAL A 108 22.38 11.37 -0.06
N ASP A 109 22.37 12.70 -0.13
CA ASP A 109 21.85 13.46 -1.27
C ASP A 109 22.52 13.11 -2.61
N VAL A 110 23.82 12.83 -2.60
CA VAL A 110 24.61 12.48 -3.81
C VAL A 110 24.14 11.18 -4.47
N ARG A 111 23.33 10.36 -3.78
CA ARG A 111 22.81 9.07 -4.27
C ARG A 111 21.30 9.10 -4.57
N MET A 112 20.68 10.27 -4.45
CA MET A 112 19.26 10.44 -4.75
C MET A 112 19.02 10.57 -6.26
N PRO A 113 17.82 10.24 -6.75
CA PRO A 113 17.45 10.56 -8.12
C PRO A 113 17.61 12.05 -8.43
N PRO A 114 17.84 12.41 -9.71
CA PRO A 114 17.84 13.81 -10.14
C PRO A 114 16.54 14.51 -9.78
N SER A 115 16.63 15.82 -9.56
CA SER A 115 15.48 16.66 -9.23
C SER A 115 15.59 17.97 -10.00
N SER A 116 14.49 18.37 -10.65
CA SER A 116 14.33 19.70 -11.23
C SER A 116 14.15 20.78 -10.17
N ASN A 117 13.94 20.40 -8.91
CA ASN A 117 13.87 21.31 -7.77
C ASN A 117 14.54 20.69 -6.52
N PRO A 118 15.90 20.67 -6.47
CA PRO A 118 16.64 19.95 -5.43
C PRO A 118 16.39 20.41 -3.99
N ARG A 119 15.88 21.64 -3.80
CA ARG A 119 15.60 22.24 -2.49
C ARG A 119 14.15 22.04 -2.02
N ALA A 120 13.28 21.49 -2.84
CA ALA A 120 11.86 21.37 -2.50
C ALA A 120 11.56 20.25 -1.50
N LEU A 121 12.33 19.16 -1.49
CA LEU A 121 12.07 18.03 -0.59
C LEU A 121 12.85 18.16 0.72
N LYS A 122 12.13 18.12 1.83
CA LYS A 122 12.67 17.95 3.18
C LYS A 122 13.34 16.57 3.33
N ARG A 123 14.24 16.42 4.31
CA ARG A 123 14.91 15.12 4.57
C ARG A 123 13.91 14.03 4.97
N GLY A 124 12.92 14.36 5.80
CA GLY A 124 11.79 13.48 6.13
C GLY A 124 11.04 12.96 4.90
N GLU A 125 10.70 13.87 3.99
CA GLU A 125 9.99 13.54 2.75
C GLU A 125 10.82 12.63 1.82
N LYS A 126 12.15 12.83 1.78
CA LYS A 126 13.06 11.92 1.06
C LYS A 126 13.06 10.51 1.66
N GLY A 127 13.07 10.40 2.99
CA GLY A 127 12.94 9.13 3.72
C GLY A 127 11.61 8.43 3.42
N CYS A 128 10.50 9.18 3.50
CA CYS A 128 9.16 8.71 3.14
C CYS A 128 9.10 8.19 1.70
N TRP A 129 9.55 8.98 0.72
CA TRP A 129 9.64 8.53 -0.68
C TRP A 129 10.48 7.26 -0.81
N ARG A 130 11.63 7.20 -0.14
CA ARG A 130 12.56 6.06 -0.28
C ARG A 130 11.94 4.77 0.23
N ALA A 131 11.17 4.81 1.32
CA ALA A 131 10.43 3.67 1.82
C ALA A 131 9.41 3.14 0.79
N HIS A 132 8.61 4.03 0.18
CA HIS A 132 7.67 3.66 -0.88
C HIS A 132 8.38 3.07 -2.09
N ALA A 133 9.44 3.73 -2.55
CA ALA A 133 10.19 3.28 -3.71
C ALA A 133 10.93 1.94 -3.47
N ASN A 134 11.25 1.58 -2.23
CA ASN A 134 11.79 0.24 -1.91
C ASN A 134 10.75 -0.85 -2.16
N ILE A 135 9.51 -0.63 -1.68
CA ILE A 135 8.38 -1.54 -1.95
C ILE A 135 8.12 -1.65 -3.44
N TRP A 136 8.05 -0.51 -4.16
CA TRP A 136 7.84 -0.55 -5.61
C TRP A 136 8.94 -1.35 -6.31
N ALA A 137 10.20 -1.19 -5.90
CA ALA A 137 11.32 -1.88 -6.53
C ALA A 137 11.28 -3.39 -6.24
N GLU A 138 10.90 -3.77 -5.02
CA GLU A 138 10.66 -5.16 -4.63
C GLU A 138 9.55 -5.79 -5.46
N MET A 139 8.42 -5.11 -5.64
CA MET A 139 7.31 -5.58 -6.52
C MET A 139 7.80 -5.85 -7.95
N LEU A 140 8.68 -4.99 -8.49
CA LEU A 140 9.24 -5.18 -9.84
C LEU A 140 10.19 -6.38 -9.91
N ARG A 141 11.07 -6.55 -8.92
CA ARG A 141 12.03 -7.67 -8.88
C ARG A 141 11.33 -9.02 -8.72
N ASN A 142 10.31 -9.08 -7.88
CA ASN A 142 9.65 -10.33 -7.51
C ASN A 142 8.54 -10.78 -8.48
N ARG A 143 8.21 -9.97 -9.51
CA ARG A 143 7.15 -10.26 -10.48
C ARG A 143 5.84 -10.72 -9.82
N LEU A 144 5.41 -9.98 -8.80
CA LEU A 144 4.24 -10.35 -8.01
C LEU A 144 2.99 -10.43 -8.91
N PRO A 145 2.11 -11.43 -8.70
CA PRO A 145 0.84 -11.53 -9.39
C PRO A 145 -0.05 -10.32 -9.05
N PRO A 146 -1.01 -9.95 -9.91
CA PRO A 146 -1.90 -8.81 -9.67
C PRO A 146 -2.74 -8.99 -8.40
N ASP A 147 -2.85 -7.91 -7.63
CA ASP A 147 -3.37 -7.85 -6.26
C ASP A 147 -4.87 -7.42 -6.16
N VAL A 148 -5.69 -7.95 -5.23
CA VAL A 148 -7.02 -7.37 -4.84
C VAL A 148 -7.75 -7.90 -3.57
N ASN A 149 -8.02 -7.03 -2.55
CA ASN A 149 -9.25 -6.80 -1.67
C ASN A 149 -9.42 -7.05 -0.10
N VAL A 150 -9.65 -6.01 0.73
CA VAL A 150 -10.27 -5.93 2.12
C VAL A 150 -11.45 -6.86 2.59
N ARG A 151 -11.47 -7.61 3.71
CA ARG A 151 -12.49 -8.66 4.05
C ARG A 151 -13.98 -8.31 3.81
N PRO A 152 -14.75 -7.64 4.69
CA PRO A 152 -16.13 -7.27 4.35
C PRO A 152 -16.24 -5.92 3.64
N VAL A 153 -15.50 -4.90 4.12
CA VAL A 153 -15.55 -3.54 3.58
C VAL A 153 -15.05 -3.50 2.15
N MET A 154 -14.05 -4.30 1.78
CA MET A 154 -13.66 -4.42 0.37
C MET A 154 -14.12 -5.65 -0.35
N ALA A 155 -14.82 -6.60 0.26
CA ALA A 155 -15.78 -7.37 -0.51
C ALA A 155 -16.81 -6.43 -1.12
N LEU A 156 -17.37 -5.52 -0.32
CA LEU A 156 -18.31 -4.49 -0.77
C LEU A 156 -17.65 -3.50 -1.75
N LEU A 157 -16.51 -2.90 -1.40
CA LEU A 157 -15.79 -1.98 -2.29
C LEU A 157 -15.39 -2.64 -3.62
N SER A 158 -14.90 -3.88 -3.58
CA SER A 158 -14.49 -4.64 -4.77
C SER A 158 -15.66 -4.91 -5.71
N LYS A 159 -16.82 -5.31 -5.16
CA LYS A 159 -18.05 -5.46 -5.93
C LYS A 159 -18.41 -4.17 -6.67
N GLN A 160 -18.38 -3.03 -5.98
CA GLN A 160 -18.85 -1.76 -6.51
C GLN A 160 -17.82 -1.11 -7.46
N LEU A 161 -16.54 -1.29 -7.20
CA LEU A 161 -15.48 -0.96 -8.14
C LEU A 161 -15.63 -1.80 -9.42
N THR A 162 -15.91 -3.10 -9.33
CA THR A 162 -16.16 -3.95 -10.51
C THR A 162 -17.33 -3.43 -11.34
N ARG A 163 -18.42 -3.04 -10.68
CA ARG A 163 -19.58 -2.42 -11.32
C ARG A 163 -19.22 -1.10 -12.02
N LEU A 164 -18.50 -0.21 -11.33
CA LEU A 164 -18.03 1.05 -11.89
C LEU A 164 -17.18 0.85 -13.15
N LEU A 165 -16.28 -0.15 -13.12
CA LEU A 165 -15.46 -0.48 -14.28
C LEU A 165 -16.33 -0.88 -15.46
N ARG A 166 -17.31 -1.75 -15.24
CA ARG A 166 -18.26 -2.20 -16.26
C ARG A 166 -19.05 -1.03 -16.88
N GLU A 167 -19.64 -0.18 -16.04
CA GLU A 167 -20.43 0.99 -16.47
C GLU A 167 -19.59 2.03 -17.23
N SER A 168 -18.30 2.12 -16.93
CA SER A 168 -17.35 2.99 -17.63
C SER A 168 -16.76 2.37 -18.92
N GLY A 169 -17.21 1.18 -19.33
CA GLY A 169 -16.66 0.44 -20.48
C GLY A 169 -15.26 -0.16 -20.23
N SER A 170 -14.83 -0.18 -18.97
CA SER A 170 -13.60 -0.84 -18.51
C SER A 170 -13.89 -2.31 -18.15
N ARG A 171 -12.89 -3.19 -18.25
CA ARG A 171 -13.10 -4.62 -17.94
C ARG A 171 -13.30 -4.82 -16.41
N PRO A 172 -13.87 -5.94 -15.96
CA PRO A 172 -14.02 -6.21 -14.53
C PRO A 172 -12.69 -6.31 -13.76
N LEU A 173 -12.71 -6.29 -12.42
CA LEU A 173 -11.52 -6.15 -11.55
C LEU A 173 -10.33 -7.07 -11.90
N TYR A 174 -10.62 -8.32 -12.22
CA TYR A 174 -9.65 -9.37 -12.56
C TYR A 174 -9.12 -9.31 -14.01
N GLN A 175 -9.75 -8.51 -14.89
CA GLN A 175 -9.43 -8.44 -16.33
C GLN A 175 -8.97 -7.06 -16.80
N ASP A 176 -9.22 -6.00 -16.02
CA ASP A 176 -8.79 -4.67 -16.38
C ASP A 176 -7.36 -4.37 -15.92
N ARG A 177 -6.42 -4.70 -16.80
CA ARG A 177 -4.99 -4.36 -16.71
C ARG A 177 -4.69 -2.87 -16.90
N ARG A 178 -5.71 -2.01 -17.04
CA ARG A 178 -5.51 -0.58 -17.26
C ARG A 178 -5.31 0.22 -15.99
N ARG A 179 -5.52 -0.38 -14.81
CA ARG A 179 -5.47 0.30 -13.52
C ARG A 179 -4.11 0.22 -12.86
N ASP A 180 -3.72 1.34 -12.26
CA ASP A 180 -2.42 1.50 -11.65
C ASP A 180 -2.54 1.63 -10.13
N ILE A 181 -3.51 2.40 -9.62
CA ILE A 181 -3.57 2.76 -8.20
C ILE A 181 -5.03 2.84 -7.69
N LEU A 182 -5.28 2.39 -6.47
CA LEU A 182 -6.55 2.55 -5.75
C LEU A 182 -6.27 3.25 -4.41
N SER A 183 -6.76 4.47 -4.24
CA SER A 183 -6.69 5.20 -2.97
C SER A 183 -7.66 4.61 -1.95
N LEU A 184 -7.16 4.32 -0.75
CA LEU A 184 -7.94 3.74 0.35
C LEU A 184 -7.84 4.57 1.65
N GLY A 185 -6.91 5.52 1.71
CA GLY A 185 -6.65 6.39 2.85
C GLY A 185 -5.95 7.67 2.41
N ALA A 186 -6.75 8.66 2.03
CA ALA A 186 -6.32 10.00 1.64
C ALA A 186 -6.97 11.04 2.55
N CYS A 187 -6.25 12.13 2.82
CA CYS A 187 -6.81 13.29 3.52
C CYS A 187 -7.62 14.18 2.56
N PHE A 188 -7.27 14.17 1.27
CA PHE A 188 -7.98 14.89 0.22
C PHE A 188 -8.00 14.07 -1.07
N ASP A 189 -9.16 13.86 -1.70
CA ASP A 189 -9.27 12.98 -2.90
C ASP A 189 -10.06 13.58 -4.08
N GLU A 190 -9.38 14.18 -5.07
CA GLU A 190 -10.05 14.88 -6.17
C GLU A 190 -10.70 13.92 -7.17
N PRO A 191 -11.98 14.10 -7.56
CA PRO A 191 -12.61 13.28 -8.58
C PRO A 191 -12.07 13.66 -9.97
N TYR A 192 -11.96 12.68 -10.87
CA TYR A 192 -11.36 12.85 -12.21
C TYR A 192 -12.09 13.87 -13.10
N LYS A 193 -11.52 15.05 -13.31
CA LYS A 193 -12.11 16.07 -14.20
C LYS A 193 -11.94 15.68 -15.67
N THR A 194 -13.04 15.49 -16.40
CA THR A 194 -13.01 15.41 -17.87
C THR A 194 -12.93 16.82 -18.47
N ALA A 195 -12.25 16.99 -19.61
CA ALA A 195 -12.16 18.26 -20.33
C ALA A 195 -13.52 18.82 -20.80
N SER A 196 -14.57 18.00 -20.74
CA SER A 196 -15.96 18.36 -20.97
C SER A 196 -16.75 18.17 -19.68
N THR A 197 -17.39 19.22 -19.19
CA THR A 197 -18.34 19.20 -18.06
C THR A 197 -19.64 18.44 -18.40
N ALA A 198 -19.81 17.95 -19.63
CA ALA A 198 -21.06 17.37 -20.12
C ALA A 198 -21.23 15.87 -19.84
N ARG A 199 -20.18 15.16 -19.42
CA ARG A 199 -20.30 13.75 -19.03
C ARG A 199 -20.26 13.61 -17.51
N PRO A 200 -21.29 12.98 -16.89
CA PRO A 200 -21.22 12.61 -15.48
C PRO A 200 -19.95 11.79 -15.24
N GLN A 201 -19.20 12.12 -14.19
CA GLN A 201 -18.03 11.33 -13.86
C GLN A 201 -18.47 9.90 -13.47
N PRO A 202 -17.76 8.85 -13.92
CA PRO A 202 -18.05 7.51 -13.48
C PRO A 202 -17.84 7.39 -11.97
N HIS A 203 -18.93 7.14 -11.24
CA HIS A 203 -18.93 6.84 -9.82
C HIS A 203 -20.07 5.86 -9.50
N VAL A 204 -19.87 5.05 -8.47
CA VAL A 204 -20.89 4.13 -7.94
C VAL A 204 -21.02 4.39 -6.45
N ARG A 205 -22.22 4.81 -6.04
CA ARG A 205 -22.61 5.01 -4.64
C ARG A 205 -23.38 3.80 -4.14
N TYR A 206 -23.08 3.33 -2.94
CA TYR A 206 -23.70 2.14 -2.37
C TYR A 206 -23.83 2.23 -0.85
N ALA A 207 -24.78 1.49 -0.29
CA ALA A 207 -24.93 1.35 1.15
C ALA A 207 -23.77 0.54 1.74
N ASP A 208 -23.09 1.11 2.72
CA ASP A 208 -21.99 0.49 3.44
C ASP A 208 -22.31 0.58 4.94
N PRO A 209 -22.69 -0.54 5.59
CA PRO A 209 -23.02 -0.53 7.02
C PRO A 209 -21.81 -0.21 7.91
N PHE A 210 -20.60 -0.24 7.35
CA PHE A 210 -19.35 0.13 8.01
C PHE A 210 -18.91 1.56 7.68
N ALA A 211 -19.57 2.26 6.76
CA ALA A 211 -19.31 3.67 6.59
C ALA A 211 -19.65 4.44 7.88
N PRO A 212 -18.95 5.53 8.18
CA PRO A 212 -19.22 6.35 9.36
C PRO A 212 -20.70 6.70 9.49
N SER A 213 -21.18 6.71 10.74
CA SER A 213 -22.52 7.17 11.09
C SER A 213 -22.45 8.57 11.70
N GLY A 214 -23.21 9.53 11.17
CA GLY A 214 -23.19 10.95 11.56
C GLY A 214 -22.85 11.82 10.35
N ASP A 215 -22.82 13.16 10.52
CA ASP A 215 -22.53 14.21 9.52
C ASP A 215 -21.17 14.05 8.80
N ALA A 216 -20.95 12.90 8.17
CA ALA A 216 -19.80 12.55 7.38
C ALA A 216 -19.97 13.25 6.05
N ILE A 217 -19.77 14.57 6.08
CA ILE A 217 -19.69 15.38 4.89
C ILE A 217 -18.26 15.22 4.36
N PHE A 218 -18.07 14.33 3.39
CA PHE A 218 -16.82 14.29 2.64
C PHE A 218 -17.06 15.02 1.31
N ARG A 219 -16.43 16.19 1.13
CA ARG A 219 -16.55 17.03 -0.08
C ARG A 219 -17.97 17.52 -0.36
N ALA A 220 -18.66 18.04 0.66
CA ALA A 220 -20.05 18.48 0.56
C ALA A 220 -21.06 17.37 0.20
N MET A 221 -20.65 16.09 0.26
CA MET A 221 -21.53 14.94 0.08
C MET A 221 -21.86 14.33 1.44
N ASP A 222 -23.15 14.15 1.73
CA ASP A 222 -23.59 13.29 2.82
C ASP A 222 -23.23 11.84 2.49
N THR A 223 -22.34 11.26 3.29
CA THR A 223 -21.88 9.87 3.18
C THR A 223 -22.38 8.97 4.30
N THR A 224 -23.41 9.41 5.04
CA THR A 224 -23.97 8.64 6.17
C THR A 224 -24.41 7.24 5.71
N GLY A 225 -23.78 6.20 6.26
CA GLY A 225 -24.08 4.80 5.95
C GLY A 225 -23.84 4.41 4.48
N GLN A 226 -23.07 5.19 3.74
CA GLN A 226 -22.84 4.99 2.32
C GLN A 226 -21.38 5.25 1.94
N ARG A 227 -20.93 4.59 0.87
CA ARG A 227 -19.62 4.82 0.27
C ARG A 227 -19.75 4.98 -1.23
N THR A 228 -18.86 5.78 -1.79
CA THR A 228 -18.78 6.04 -3.23
C THR A 228 -17.42 5.59 -3.72
N VAL A 229 -17.42 4.78 -4.78
CA VAL A 229 -16.22 4.50 -5.57
C VAL A 229 -16.24 5.40 -6.79
N HIS A 230 -15.12 6.03 -7.12
CA HIS A 230 -15.05 6.93 -8.27
C HIS A 230 -13.71 6.82 -9.00
N ARG A 231 -13.68 7.33 -10.24
CA ARG A 231 -12.43 7.57 -10.96
C ARG A 231 -11.63 8.66 -10.23
N GLY A 232 -10.38 8.36 -9.91
CA GLY A 232 -9.47 9.27 -9.21
C GLY A 232 -8.90 10.34 -10.13
N GLY A 233 -8.96 11.58 -9.68
CA GLY A 233 -8.32 12.77 -10.26
C GLY A 233 -7.10 13.23 -9.46
N GLY A 234 -6.64 12.44 -8.51
CA GLY A 234 -5.43 12.68 -7.69
C GLY A 234 -5.78 13.03 -6.24
N TRP A 235 -4.98 12.54 -5.30
CA TRP A 235 -5.21 12.70 -3.86
C TRP A 235 -3.97 13.17 -3.13
N VAL A 236 -4.13 13.56 -1.87
CA VAL A 236 -3.07 13.94 -0.93
C VAL A 236 -3.08 12.97 0.24
N CYS A 237 -1.91 12.80 0.86
CA CYS A 237 -1.63 11.77 1.84
C CYS A 237 -1.59 10.35 1.24
N THR A 238 -0.75 9.49 1.81
CA THR A 238 -0.58 8.09 1.38
C THR A 238 -0.83 7.12 2.53
N THR A 239 -1.77 7.46 3.43
CA THR A 239 -2.15 6.65 4.61
C THR A 239 -2.45 5.21 4.23
N ALA A 240 -3.17 4.98 3.13
CA ALA A 240 -3.27 3.67 2.50
C ALA A 240 -3.61 3.79 1.01
N TYR A 241 -2.98 2.96 0.19
CA TYR A 241 -3.33 2.78 -1.21
C TYR A 241 -2.91 1.38 -1.68
N ALA A 242 -3.64 0.84 -2.65
CA ALA A 242 -3.20 -0.33 -3.40
C ALA A 242 -2.60 0.10 -4.72
N ILE A 243 -1.59 -0.62 -5.17
CA ILE A 243 -0.84 -0.30 -6.39
C ILE A 243 -0.53 -1.58 -7.15
N THR A 244 -0.71 -1.57 -8.47
CA THR A 244 -0.32 -2.69 -9.31
C THR A 244 1.17 -2.63 -9.64
N GLN A 245 1.77 -3.74 -10.08
CA GLN A 245 3.15 -3.75 -10.54
C GLN A 245 3.43 -2.72 -11.66
N ARG A 246 2.44 -2.49 -12.54
CA ARG A 246 2.50 -1.45 -13.58
C ARG A 246 2.52 -0.04 -12.98
N GLY A 247 1.65 0.22 -12.00
CA GLY A 247 1.64 1.49 -11.27
C GLY A 247 2.96 1.74 -10.55
N ALA A 248 3.49 0.72 -9.88
CA ALA A 248 4.78 0.78 -9.20
C ALA A 248 5.92 1.11 -10.19
N ALA A 249 5.93 0.50 -11.38
CA ALA A 249 6.88 0.82 -12.44
C ALA A 249 6.79 2.27 -12.90
N LYS A 250 5.57 2.80 -13.09
CA LYS A 250 5.36 4.20 -13.48
C LYS A 250 5.88 5.17 -12.42
N LEU A 251 5.58 4.94 -11.14
CA LEU A 251 6.04 5.82 -10.06
C LEU A 251 7.56 5.75 -9.86
N LEU A 252 8.15 4.55 -9.97
CA LEU A 252 9.60 4.40 -9.96
C LEU A 252 10.26 5.13 -11.11
N LEU A 253 9.76 4.99 -12.33
CA LEU A 253 10.28 5.71 -13.49
C LEU A 253 10.15 7.22 -13.29
N ARG A 254 8.98 7.70 -12.88
CA ARG A 254 8.71 9.12 -12.65
C ARG A 254 9.65 9.73 -11.62
N THR A 255 9.93 9.00 -10.53
CA THR A 255 10.81 9.47 -9.45
C THR A 255 12.29 9.27 -9.75
N ALA A 256 12.65 8.28 -10.56
CA ALA A 256 14.01 8.11 -11.08
C ALA A 256 14.39 9.23 -12.06
N MET A 257 13.43 9.75 -12.83
CA MET A 257 13.66 10.86 -13.75
C MET A 257 13.64 12.22 -13.07
N ASN A 258 12.75 12.44 -12.08
CA ASN A 258 12.61 13.73 -11.43
C ASN A 258 11.96 13.65 -10.04
N LEU A 259 12.74 13.55 -8.97
CA LEU A 259 12.24 13.58 -7.59
C LEU A 259 12.08 15.02 -7.08
N ASN A 260 11.06 15.73 -7.57
CA ASN A 260 10.85 17.18 -7.32
C ASN A 260 9.72 17.54 -6.37
N ALA A 261 9.00 16.57 -5.83
CA ALA A 261 7.96 16.79 -4.83
C ALA A 261 7.87 15.61 -3.83
N PRO A 262 7.17 15.78 -2.70
CA PRO A 262 6.82 14.68 -1.80
C PRO A 262 6.06 13.56 -2.52
N VAL A 263 6.14 12.34 -1.98
CA VAL A 263 5.67 11.13 -2.67
C VAL A 263 4.17 11.17 -3.01
N ASP A 264 3.34 11.70 -2.12
CA ASP A 264 1.91 11.85 -2.32
C ASP A 264 1.58 12.87 -3.42
N MET A 265 2.32 13.99 -3.46
CA MET A 265 2.20 14.99 -4.52
C MET A 265 2.67 14.47 -5.88
N ILE A 266 3.69 13.60 -5.93
CA ILE A 266 4.08 12.91 -7.16
C ILE A 266 2.97 11.97 -7.63
N VAL A 267 2.39 11.17 -6.73
CA VAL A 267 1.26 10.29 -7.05
C VAL A 267 0.10 11.10 -7.60
N ARG A 268 -0.25 12.23 -6.96
CA ARG A 268 -1.26 13.17 -7.43
C ARG A 268 -0.99 13.67 -8.85
N ASP A 269 0.22 14.14 -9.12
CA ASP A 269 0.65 14.68 -10.43
C ASP A 269 0.53 13.62 -11.54
N VAL A 270 1.02 12.40 -11.29
CA VAL A 270 0.95 11.29 -12.25
C VAL A 270 -0.50 10.90 -12.55
N VAL A 271 -1.39 10.92 -11.55
CA VAL A 271 -2.83 10.67 -11.74
C VAL A 271 -3.49 11.82 -12.52
N GLN A 272 -3.21 13.07 -12.15
CA GLN A 272 -3.78 14.26 -12.80
C GLN A 272 -3.41 14.38 -14.27
N ARG A 273 -2.18 13.99 -14.62
CA ARG A 273 -1.69 13.95 -16.02
C ARG A 273 -2.25 12.80 -16.83
N GLY A 274 -3.00 11.88 -16.21
CA GLY A 274 -3.50 10.67 -16.85
C GLY A 274 -2.41 9.63 -17.14
N GLU A 275 -1.21 9.80 -16.58
CA GLU A 275 -0.10 8.86 -16.70
C GLU A 275 -0.37 7.59 -15.89
N ALA A 276 -1.10 7.71 -14.76
CA ALA A 276 -1.67 6.58 -14.01
C ALA A 276 -3.21 6.62 -14.01
N VAL A 277 -3.83 5.47 -14.23
CA VAL A 277 -5.28 5.30 -14.06
C VAL A 277 -5.54 4.93 -12.62
N ALA A 278 -6.25 5.80 -11.91
CA ALA A 278 -6.54 5.61 -10.51
C ALA A 278 -8.03 5.66 -10.16
N TYR A 279 -8.36 5.08 -9.02
CA TYR A 279 -9.68 5.06 -8.41
C TYR A 279 -9.56 5.44 -6.94
N GLY A 280 -10.65 5.96 -6.37
CA GLY A 280 -10.74 6.35 -4.97
C GLY A 280 -12.02 5.82 -4.34
N ALA A 281 -11.99 5.68 -3.02
CA ALA A 281 -13.13 5.31 -2.19
C ALA A 281 -13.36 6.42 -1.15
N VAL A 282 -14.58 6.97 -1.15
CA VAL A 282 -14.98 8.06 -0.26
C VAL A 282 -16.29 7.69 0.47
N PRO A 283 -16.36 7.72 1.81
CA PRO A 283 -15.27 8.02 2.75
C PRO A 283 -14.09 7.04 2.63
N THR A 284 -12.94 7.35 3.24
CA THR A 284 -11.76 6.47 3.13
C THR A 284 -11.90 5.22 4.01
N VAL A 285 -11.23 4.13 3.63
CA VAL A 285 -11.27 2.84 4.36
C VAL A 285 -10.24 2.84 5.49
N PHE A 286 -9.12 3.52 5.30
CA PHE A 286 -8.05 3.66 6.29
C PHE A 286 -7.88 5.11 6.70
N ALA A 287 -7.67 5.31 8.00
CA ALA A 287 -7.56 6.61 8.62
C ALA A 287 -6.19 6.80 9.27
N GLN A 288 -5.63 8.01 9.17
CA GLN A 288 -4.41 8.33 9.91
C GLN A 288 -4.79 8.60 11.37
N ARG A 289 -4.04 7.99 12.29
CA ARG A 289 -4.24 8.18 13.74
C ARG A 289 -3.21 9.09 14.35
N ARG A 290 -3.62 9.83 15.37
CA ARG A 290 -2.79 10.65 16.26
C ARG A 290 -2.84 10.04 17.66
N ARG A 291 -1.80 10.25 18.46
CA ARG A 291 -1.87 9.96 19.89
C ARG A 291 -2.59 11.14 20.58
N ASP A 292 -3.64 10.84 21.33
CA ASP A 292 -4.48 11.82 22.03
C ASP A 292 -4.14 11.82 23.51
N GLY A 293 -3.58 12.93 24.02
CA GLY A 293 -3.11 13.01 25.40
C GLY A 293 -2.00 12.01 25.71
N ALA A 294 -1.37 12.14 26.88
CA ALA A 294 -0.21 11.36 27.31
C ALA A 294 0.96 11.42 26.31
N GLU A 295 1.77 12.48 26.40
CA GLU A 295 2.93 12.75 25.52
C GLU A 295 2.50 12.89 24.05
N SER A 296 1.78 13.98 23.76
CA SER A 296 1.26 14.26 22.42
C SER A 296 2.38 14.60 21.44
N ILE A 297 3.05 13.58 20.89
CA ILE A 297 4.01 13.77 19.80
C ILE A 297 3.22 14.05 18.52
N GLU A 298 3.42 15.21 17.89
CA GLU A 298 2.91 15.47 16.55
C GLU A 298 3.58 14.51 15.56
N ASN A 299 2.80 13.80 14.75
CA ASN A 299 3.28 12.66 13.98
C ASN A 299 3.25 12.94 12.47
N GLY A 300 4.44 13.19 11.91
CA GLY A 300 4.75 13.33 10.49
C GLY A 300 6.16 12.79 10.18
N SER A 301 6.67 13.04 8.96
CA SER A 301 8.05 12.69 8.58
C SER A 301 9.13 13.56 9.24
N ASP A 302 8.70 14.50 10.07
CA ASP A 302 9.50 15.50 10.73
C ASP A 302 9.48 15.11 12.23
N ASP A 303 10.35 14.17 12.61
CA ASP A 303 10.58 13.78 14.02
C ASP A 303 11.73 14.65 14.58
N ASP A 304 11.51 15.97 14.69
CA ASP A 304 12.46 16.92 15.28
C ASP A 304 11.75 17.77 16.35
N ASP A 305 11.16 17.17 17.40
CA ASP A 305 10.59 17.95 18.50
C ASP A 305 10.92 17.35 19.89
N ASP A 306 11.53 18.19 20.74
CA ASP A 306 11.66 18.02 22.20
C ASP A 306 10.32 18.43 22.85
N ASP A 307 9.34 17.53 22.85
CA ASP A 307 8.01 17.82 23.42
C ASP A 307 8.01 17.77 24.96
N GLU A 308 7.43 18.79 25.59
CA GLU A 308 7.14 18.85 27.04
C GLU A 308 6.21 17.68 27.46
N GLU A 309 6.53 17.00 28.57
CA GLU A 309 5.75 15.88 29.11
C GLU A 309 4.29 16.29 29.42
N ASN A 310 3.39 16.10 28.45
CA ASN A 310 1.97 16.35 28.63
C ASN A 310 1.27 15.12 29.24
N LEU A 311 1.07 15.14 30.56
CA LEU A 311 0.41 14.06 31.32
C LEU A 311 -1.13 14.13 31.31
N THR A 312 -1.75 15.00 30.51
CA THR A 312 -3.21 15.05 30.40
C THR A 312 -3.78 13.91 29.56
N GLY A 313 -4.98 13.42 29.85
CA GLY A 313 -5.68 12.41 29.05
C GLY A 313 -5.54 10.95 29.48
N TRP A 314 -4.73 10.64 30.50
CA TRP A 314 -4.57 9.28 31.02
C TRP A 314 -5.86 8.65 31.57
N ASP A 315 -6.72 9.43 32.23
CA ASP A 315 -8.01 8.93 32.73
C ASP A 315 -8.90 8.42 31.60
N GLU A 316 -8.97 9.18 30.50
CA GLU A 316 -9.71 8.82 29.30
C GLU A 316 -9.10 7.61 28.60
N ALA A 317 -7.76 7.56 28.51
CA ALA A 317 -7.05 6.42 27.96
C ALA A 317 -7.29 5.13 28.76
N MET A 318 -7.29 5.21 30.10
CA MET A 318 -7.58 4.08 30.98
C MET A 318 -9.03 3.64 30.92
N ARG A 319 -9.96 4.58 30.72
CA ARG A 319 -11.40 4.34 30.56
C ARG A 319 -11.73 3.69 29.21
N THR A 320 -11.12 4.17 28.13
CA THR A 320 -11.38 3.70 26.75
C THR A 320 -10.45 2.57 26.30
N LYS A 321 -9.38 2.30 27.06
CA LYS A 321 -8.27 1.41 26.70
C LYS A 321 -7.62 1.79 25.36
N SER A 322 -7.58 3.08 25.04
CA SER A 322 -7.00 3.62 23.82
C SER A 322 -6.34 4.98 24.07
N VAL A 323 -5.12 5.15 23.57
CA VAL A 323 -4.43 6.46 23.48
C VAL A 323 -4.49 7.04 22.07
N TRP A 324 -5.26 6.41 21.17
CA TRP A 324 -5.29 6.74 19.74
C TRP A 324 -6.57 7.48 19.35
N GLY A 325 -6.39 8.67 18.77
CA GLY A 325 -7.41 9.44 18.07
C GLY A 325 -7.26 9.40 16.57
N LEU A 326 -8.27 9.93 15.87
CA LEU A 326 -8.20 10.20 14.44
C LEU A 326 -7.63 11.60 14.21
N LYS A 327 -6.77 11.74 13.20
CA LYS A 327 -6.42 13.09 12.74
C LYS A 327 -7.67 13.82 12.23
N ALA A 328 -7.72 15.13 12.40
CA ALA A 328 -8.88 15.95 12.04
C ALA A 328 -9.31 15.76 10.58
N GLU A 329 -8.34 15.57 9.67
CA GLU A 329 -8.58 15.33 8.25
C GLU A 329 -9.20 13.96 7.96
N HIS A 330 -9.13 13.03 8.92
CA HIS A 330 -9.56 11.63 8.80
C HIS A 330 -10.74 11.26 9.70
N VAL A 331 -11.40 12.23 10.35
CA VAL A 331 -12.62 11.97 11.15
C VAL A 331 -13.73 11.29 10.34
N HIS A 332 -13.79 11.60 9.04
CA HIS A 332 -14.70 10.99 8.08
C HIS A 332 -14.41 9.50 7.81
N ALA A 333 -13.32 8.93 8.33
CA ALA A 333 -12.97 7.52 8.18
C ALA A 333 -13.19 6.72 9.47
N ALA A 334 -13.82 7.33 10.49
CA ALA A 334 -14.24 6.64 11.71
C ALA A 334 -15.29 5.56 11.37
N PHE A 335 -15.00 4.31 11.68
CA PHE A 335 -16.02 3.27 11.66
C PHE A 335 -17.03 3.50 12.79
N LYS A 336 -18.28 3.07 12.58
CA LYS A 336 -19.33 3.09 13.62
C LYS A 336 -18.90 2.37 14.91
N ILE A 337 -18.08 1.34 14.78
CA ILE A 337 -17.39 0.67 15.88
C ILE A 337 -15.96 0.42 15.41
N MET A 338 -14.99 1.04 16.10
CA MET A 338 -13.58 0.83 15.78
C MET A 338 -13.11 -0.53 16.29
N ALA A 339 -12.08 -1.12 15.67
CA ALA A 339 -11.58 -2.46 16.06
C ALA A 339 -11.21 -2.54 17.55
N LEU A 340 -10.53 -1.52 18.08
CA LEU A 340 -10.14 -1.45 19.49
C LEU A 340 -11.34 -1.25 20.42
N GLU A 341 -12.32 -0.45 19.99
CA GLU A 341 -13.58 -0.24 20.73
C GLU A 341 -14.44 -1.52 20.77
N ALA A 342 -14.49 -2.26 19.67
CA ALA A 342 -15.14 -3.57 19.59
C ALA A 342 -14.49 -4.57 20.56
N ALA A 343 -13.15 -4.58 20.64
CA ALA A 343 -12.41 -5.43 21.57
C ALA A 343 -12.75 -5.12 23.03
N VAL A 344 -12.82 -3.84 23.40
CA VAL A 344 -13.17 -3.42 24.76
C VAL A 344 -14.61 -3.76 25.12
N ARG A 345 -15.56 -3.60 24.19
CA ARG A 345 -16.99 -3.91 24.41
C ARG A 345 -17.30 -5.41 24.43
N GLY A 346 -16.53 -6.21 23.69
CA GLY A 346 -16.79 -7.64 23.48
C GLY A 346 -16.29 -8.57 24.59
N SER A 347 -15.79 -8.03 25.71
CA SER A 347 -15.15 -8.79 26.78
C SER A 347 -13.99 -9.65 26.26
N PHE A 348 -12.86 -9.00 25.94
CA PHE A 348 -11.58 -9.72 25.91
C PHE A 348 -11.34 -10.33 27.30
N SER A 349 -11.54 -11.63 27.46
CA SER A 349 -11.21 -12.43 28.65
C SER A 349 -9.69 -12.57 28.91
N PHE A 350 -8.86 -11.69 28.35
CA PHE A 350 -7.39 -11.71 28.45
C PHE A 350 -6.79 -10.45 29.09
N ILE A 351 -7.61 -9.52 29.60
CA ILE A 351 -7.16 -8.36 30.39
C ILE A 351 -7.77 -8.43 31.78
#